data_AF-A0A537YX56-F1
#
_entry.id   AF-A0A537YX56-F1
#
_cell.length_a   1.000
_cell.length_b   1.000
_cell.length_c   1.000
_cell.angle_alpha   90.00
_cell.angle_beta   90.00
_cell.angle_gamma   90.00
#
_symmetry.space_group_name_H-M   'P 1'
#
loop_
_entity.id
_entity.type
_entity.pdbx_description
1 polymer ?
#
loop_
_entity_poly.entity_id
_entity_poly.type
_entity_poly.pdbx_seq_one_letter_code
_entity_poly.pdbx_strand_id
1 'polypeptide(L)'
;PNAEHWRLAVREAQELQHSIIGYLPGFATPRFVCDVPFVGKRWVHMTDDYDQSRGISYWRKNYRTGIEAEDPEALTRRYHYYDPIYTLDDEGQRWWREKIAAGVDELLSELRLEQGITADA
;
A
#
# COMPACT_ATOMS: atom_id res chain seq x y z
N PRO A 1 -3.10 12.76 8.38
CA PRO A 1 -3.64 12.22 9.66
C PRO A 1 -5.16 12.42 9.73
N ASN A 2 -5.90 11.55 10.43
CA ASN A 2 -7.37 11.63 10.64
C ASN A 2 -8.27 11.55 9.39
N ALA A 3 -7.76 11.04 8.27
CA ALA A 3 -8.52 10.91 7.01
C ALA A 3 -8.99 9.48 6.73
N GLU A 4 -8.82 8.54 7.67
CA GLU A 4 -9.08 7.12 7.43
C GLU A 4 -10.51 6.83 6.96
N HIS A 5 -11.49 7.54 7.50
CA HIS A 5 -12.90 7.42 7.11
C HIS A 5 -13.23 7.86 5.67
N TRP A 6 -12.30 8.54 4.98
CA TRP A 6 -12.42 8.87 3.56
C TRP A 6 -11.66 7.91 2.64
N ARG A 7 -10.85 7.02 3.22
CA ARG A 7 -10.00 6.10 2.46
C ARG A 7 -10.78 4.85 2.11
N LEU A 8 -10.38 4.22 1.00
CA LEU A 8 -10.85 2.92 0.54
C LEU A 8 -9.69 1.92 0.57
N ALA A 9 -10.00 0.64 0.69
CA ALA A 9 -9.03 -0.42 0.51
C ALA A 9 -8.60 -0.54 -0.96
N VAL A 10 -7.39 -1.03 -1.21
CA VAL A 10 -6.90 -1.27 -2.58
C VAL A 10 -7.81 -2.23 -3.34
N ARG A 11 -8.33 -3.30 -2.70
CA ARG A 11 -9.29 -4.22 -3.33
C ARG A 11 -10.56 -3.52 -3.81
N GLU A 12 -11.10 -2.58 -3.01
CA GLU A 12 -12.34 -1.88 -3.34
C GLU A 12 -12.13 -0.96 -4.55
N ALA A 13 -10.95 -0.33 -4.65
CA ALA A 13 -10.58 0.45 -5.82
C ALA A 13 -10.41 -0.41 -7.08
N GLN A 14 -9.86 -1.62 -6.95
CA GLN A 14 -9.75 -2.59 -8.05
C GLN A 14 -11.14 -3.07 -8.52
N GLU A 15 -12.02 -3.42 -7.58
CA GLU A 15 -13.40 -3.82 -7.86
C GLU A 15 -14.21 -2.70 -8.53
N LEU A 16 -14.04 -1.46 -8.06
CA LEU A 16 -14.67 -0.29 -8.68
C LEU A 16 -14.18 -0.09 -10.11
N GLN A 17 -12.87 -0.23 -10.36
CA GLN A 17 -12.33 -0.14 -11.71
C GLN A 17 -12.88 -1.24 -12.62
N HIS A 18 -12.94 -2.50 -12.17
CA HIS A 18 -13.56 -3.59 -12.93
C HIS A 18 -15.04 -3.31 -13.23
N SER A 19 -15.75 -2.72 -12.29
CA SER A 19 -17.18 -2.43 -12.42
C SER A 19 -17.50 -1.33 -13.44
N ILE A 20 -16.53 -0.50 -13.81
CA ILE A 20 -16.71 0.56 -14.82
C ILE A 20 -16.11 0.23 -16.18
N ILE A 21 -15.16 -0.72 -16.24
CA ILE A 21 -14.56 -1.15 -17.50
C ILE A 21 -15.66 -1.72 -18.41
N GLY A 22 -15.74 -1.22 -19.64
CA GLY A 22 -16.75 -1.62 -20.62
C GLY A 22 -18.03 -0.77 -20.61
N TYR A 23 -18.27 0.03 -19.57
CA TYR A 23 -19.41 0.97 -19.54
C TYR A 23 -19.12 2.28 -20.28
N LEU A 24 -17.85 2.69 -20.34
CA LEU A 24 -17.41 3.90 -21.03
C LEU A 24 -16.53 3.55 -22.25
N PRO A 25 -16.50 4.41 -23.29
CA PRO A 25 -15.47 4.33 -24.32
C PRO A 25 -14.08 4.32 -23.70
N GLY A 26 -13.15 3.52 -24.24
CA GLY A 26 -11.86 3.28 -23.60
C GLY A 26 -11.02 4.54 -23.28
N PHE A 27 -11.15 5.61 -24.06
CA PHE A 27 -10.49 6.88 -23.80
C PHE A 27 -11.07 7.67 -22.61
N ALA A 28 -12.31 7.37 -22.22
CA ALA A 28 -13.03 8.00 -21.12
C ALA A 28 -13.02 7.16 -19.84
N THR A 29 -12.66 5.87 -19.92
CA THR A 29 -12.56 4.99 -18.74
C THR A 29 -11.39 5.44 -17.86
N PRO A 30 -11.65 5.93 -16.63
CA PRO A 30 -10.58 6.35 -15.73
C PRO A 30 -9.77 5.14 -15.25
N ARG A 31 -8.48 5.39 -14.96
CA ARG A 31 -7.61 4.43 -14.28
C ARG A 31 -7.43 4.87 -12.85
N PHE A 32 -7.70 3.97 -11.91
CA PHE A 32 -7.55 4.21 -10.50
C PHE A 32 -6.08 4.07 -10.12
N VAL A 33 -5.59 5.01 -9.33
CA VAL A 33 -4.19 5.06 -8.91
C VAL A 33 -4.06 5.16 -7.40
N CYS A 34 -3.07 4.47 -6.85
CA CYS A 34 -2.61 4.61 -5.48
C CYS A 34 -1.30 5.39 -5.47
N ASP A 35 -1.20 6.43 -4.64
CA ASP A 35 0.07 7.13 -4.40
C ASP A 35 0.80 6.47 -3.24
N VAL A 36 1.72 5.56 -3.58
CA VAL A 36 2.39 4.70 -2.62
C VAL A 36 3.61 5.44 -2.06
N PRO A 37 3.79 5.49 -0.72
CA PRO A 37 4.97 6.10 -0.12
C PRO A 37 6.27 5.58 -0.75
N PHE A 38 7.18 6.51 -1.06
CA PHE A 38 8.48 6.26 -1.71
C PHE A 38 8.44 5.71 -3.16
N VAL A 39 7.34 5.12 -3.62
CA VAL A 39 7.18 4.56 -4.98
C VAL A 39 6.48 5.53 -5.93
N GLY A 40 5.54 6.33 -5.42
CA GLY A 40 4.71 7.28 -6.16
C GLY A 40 3.42 6.66 -6.72
N LYS A 41 2.79 7.37 -7.67
CA LYS A 41 1.50 6.98 -8.27
C LYS A 41 1.64 5.72 -9.12
N ARG A 42 0.84 4.70 -8.81
CA ARG A 42 0.75 3.41 -9.52
C ARG A 42 -0.70 3.05 -9.74
N TRP A 43 -1.00 2.34 -10.82
CA TRP A 43 -2.35 1.81 -10.99
C TRP A 43 -2.63 0.79 -9.89
N VAL A 44 -3.87 0.75 -9.40
CA VAL A 44 -4.25 -0.15 -8.31
C VAL A 44 -4.07 -1.63 -8.66
N HIS A 45 -4.00 -1.99 -9.95
CA HIS A 45 -3.73 -3.35 -10.42
C HIS A 45 -2.24 -3.68 -10.63
N MET A 46 -1.34 -2.73 -10.36
CA MET A 46 0.12 -2.96 -10.41
C MET A 46 0.70 -3.29 -9.03
N THR A 47 -0.14 -3.67 -8.07
CA THR A 47 0.29 -4.21 -6.78
C THR A 47 1.11 -5.48 -7.02
N ASP A 48 2.21 -5.65 -6.29
CA ASP A 48 3.09 -6.80 -6.41
C ASP A 48 2.55 -8.02 -5.64
N ASP A 49 2.09 -7.77 -4.42
CA ASP A 49 1.50 -8.78 -3.53
C ASP A 49 0.53 -8.09 -2.57
N TYR A 50 -0.40 -8.82 -1.96
CA TYR A 50 -1.43 -8.24 -1.11
C TYR A 50 -1.92 -9.21 -0.03
N ASP A 51 -1.55 -8.90 1.22
CA ASP A 51 -2.16 -9.51 2.40
C ASP A 51 -3.47 -8.79 2.72
N GLN A 52 -4.58 -9.34 2.24
CA GLN A 52 -5.91 -8.77 2.48
C GLN A 52 -6.38 -8.94 3.93
N SER A 53 -5.89 -9.95 4.65
CA SER A 53 -6.25 -10.17 6.05
C SER A 53 -5.72 -9.04 6.93
N ARG A 54 -4.47 -8.60 6.67
CA ARG A 54 -3.84 -7.49 7.38
C ARG A 54 -4.03 -6.14 6.68
N GLY A 55 -4.58 -6.12 5.46
CA GLY A 55 -4.71 -4.90 4.67
C GLY A 55 -3.37 -4.29 4.25
N ILE A 56 -2.36 -5.13 3.98
CA ILE A 56 -1.02 -4.68 3.60
C ILE A 56 -0.79 -5.03 2.13
N SER A 57 -0.74 -3.99 1.28
CA SER A 57 -0.38 -4.13 -0.13
C SER A 57 1.10 -3.81 -0.33
N TYR A 58 1.78 -4.63 -1.13
CA TYR A 58 3.22 -4.55 -1.39
C TYR A 58 3.49 -4.02 -2.80
N TRP A 59 4.48 -3.14 -2.91
CA TRP A 59 4.78 -2.40 -4.13
C TRP A 59 6.28 -2.32 -4.36
N ARG A 60 6.71 -2.49 -5.61
CA ARG A 60 8.11 -2.32 -6.02
C ARG A 60 8.29 -1.13 -6.95
N LYS A 61 9.50 -0.61 -7.01
CA LYS A 61 9.88 0.38 -8.03
C LYS A 61 10.20 -0.33 -9.34
N ASN A 62 9.79 0.29 -10.44
CA ASN A 62 10.14 -0.16 -11.80
C ASN A 62 11.34 0.60 -12.38
N TYR A 63 11.87 1.57 -11.65
CA TYR A 63 12.98 2.43 -12.06
C TYR A 63 13.74 2.92 -10.83
N ARG A 64 15.01 3.29 -11.04
CA ARG A 64 15.83 3.96 -10.04
C ARG A 64 15.73 5.46 -10.18
N THR A 65 15.68 6.18 -9.08
CA THR A 65 15.93 7.63 -9.08
C THR A 65 17.45 7.90 -9.05
N GLY A 66 17.87 9.13 -9.35
CA GLY A 66 19.30 9.49 -9.32
C GLY A 66 19.96 9.30 -7.96
N ILE A 67 19.18 9.31 -6.87
CA ILE A 67 19.65 9.12 -5.49
C ILE A 67 19.87 7.61 -5.20
N GLU A 68 19.27 6.73 -5.99
CA GLU A 68 19.29 5.27 -5.80
C GLU A 68 20.26 4.58 -6.77
N ALA A 69 21.14 5.34 -7.43
CA ALA A 69 22.05 4.80 -8.45
C ALA A 69 22.91 3.65 -7.90
N GLU A 70 23.36 3.79 -6.65
CA GLU A 70 24.22 2.85 -5.94
C GLU A 70 23.45 1.86 -5.06
N ASP A 71 22.12 1.96 -4.96
CA ASP A 71 21.31 1.03 -4.16
C ASP A 71 20.97 -0.22 -4.98
N PRO A 72 21.59 -1.38 -4.70
CA PRO A 72 21.32 -2.61 -5.44
C PRO A 72 19.89 -3.11 -5.23
N GLU A 73 19.28 -2.82 -4.08
CA GLU A 73 17.95 -3.30 -3.69
C GLU A 73 16.82 -2.35 -4.13
N ALA A 74 17.14 -1.24 -4.79
CA ALA A 74 16.16 -0.20 -5.15
C ALA A 74 14.93 -0.73 -5.91
N LEU A 75 15.09 -1.79 -6.72
CA LEU A 75 14.03 -2.39 -7.54
C LEU A 75 13.37 -3.61 -6.89
N THR A 76 14.04 -4.27 -5.95
CA THR A 76 13.57 -5.50 -5.28
C THR A 76 12.86 -5.20 -3.97
N ARG A 77 13.20 -4.09 -3.31
CA ARG A 77 12.59 -3.60 -2.07
C ARG A 77 11.08 -3.47 -2.20
N ARG A 78 10.36 -4.01 -1.22
CA ARG A 78 8.90 -3.91 -1.10
C ARG A 78 8.54 -2.74 -0.20
N TYR A 79 7.70 -1.86 -0.70
CA TYR A 79 7.08 -0.77 0.04
C TYR A 79 5.63 -1.14 0.35
N HIS A 80 5.16 -0.75 1.52
CA HIS A 80 3.82 -1.09 1.99
C HIS A 80 2.87 0.09 1.80
N TYR A 81 1.63 -0.23 1.45
CA TYR A 81 0.50 0.66 1.61
C TYR A 81 -0.58 -0.07 2.42
N TYR A 82 -1.13 0.63 3.39
CA TYR A 82 -2.04 0.07 4.38
C TYR A 82 -3.48 0.49 4.10
N ASP A 83 -4.39 -0.46 4.02
CA ASP A 83 -5.82 -0.21 3.92
C ASP A 83 -6.39 0.36 5.23
N PRO A 84 -7.60 0.95 5.20
CA PRO A 84 -8.29 1.36 6.41
C PRO A 84 -8.67 0.14 7.27
N ILE A 85 -8.44 0.21 8.58
CA ILE A 85 -8.62 -0.93 9.49
C ILE A 85 -10.08 -1.39 9.49
N TYR A 86 -11.03 -0.46 9.36
CA TYR A 86 -12.46 -0.77 9.33
C TYR A 86 -12.90 -1.63 8.12
N THR A 87 -12.07 -1.72 7.08
CA THR A 87 -12.34 -2.54 5.88
C THR A 87 -11.86 -3.99 6.03
N LEU A 88 -11.13 -4.30 7.10
CA LEU A 88 -10.57 -5.63 7.35
C LEU A 88 -11.59 -6.53 8.05
N ASP A 89 -11.37 -7.83 7.98
CA ASP A 89 -12.15 -8.80 8.74
C ASP A 89 -11.82 -8.74 10.25
N ASP A 90 -12.55 -9.52 11.04
CA ASP A 90 -12.40 -9.53 12.49
C ASP A 90 -10.98 -9.96 12.94
N GLU A 91 -10.33 -10.82 12.16
CA GLU A 91 -8.96 -11.27 12.42
C GLU A 91 -7.96 -10.14 12.21
N GLY A 92 -8.03 -9.46 11.07
CA GLY A 92 -7.20 -8.29 10.75
C GLY A 92 -7.40 -7.15 11.74
N GLN A 93 -8.64 -6.80 12.06
CA GLN A 93 -8.93 -5.76 13.05
C GLN A 93 -8.41 -6.10 14.45
N ARG A 94 -8.48 -7.38 14.85
CA ARG A 94 -7.90 -7.85 16.12
C ARG A 94 -6.38 -7.79 16.10
N TRP A 95 -5.74 -8.24 15.03
CA TRP A 95 -4.29 -8.20 14.87
C TRP A 95 -3.74 -6.78 15.01
N TRP A 96 -4.34 -5.80 14.33
CA TRP A 96 -3.92 -4.39 14.45
C TRP A 96 -4.14 -3.83 15.85
N ARG A 97 -5.26 -4.17 16.50
CA ARG A 97 -5.50 -3.75 17.90
C ARG A 97 -4.44 -4.32 18.85
N GLU A 98 -4.08 -5.59 18.70
CA GLU A 98 -3.05 -6.25 19.51
C GLU A 98 -1.67 -5.63 19.29
N LYS A 99 -1.27 -5.40 18.03
CA LYS A 99 0.00 -4.75 17.70
C LYS A 99 0.07 -3.31 18.22
N ILE A 100 -1.00 -2.52 18.08
CA ILE A 100 -1.07 -1.16 18.61
C ILE A 100 -0.98 -1.17 20.15
N ALA A 101 -1.67 -2.12 20.81
CA ALA A 101 -1.63 -2.27 22.26
C ALA A 101 -0.25 -2.70 22.78
N ALA A 102 0.51 -3.48 22.00
CA ALA A 102 1.87 -3.87 22.33
C ALA A 102 2.89 -2.71 22.22
N GLY A 103 2.67 -1.77 21.30
CA GLY A 103 3.48 -0.56 21.18
C GLY A 103 3.57 -0.03 19.75
N VAL A 104 3.08 1.19 19.51
CA VAL A 104 3.05 1.80 18.17
C VAL A 104 4.46 2.08 17.64
N ASP A 105 5.37 2.58 18.48
CA ASP A 105 6.72 2.91 18.03
C ASP A 105 7.52 1.66 17.62
N GLU A 106 7.35 0.56 18.36
CA GLU A 106 7.94 -0.74 18.03
C GLU A 106 7.36 -1.30 16.74
N LEU A 107 6.03 -1.26 16.58
CA LEU A 107 5.35 -1.67 15.36
C LEU A 107 5.82 -0.87 14.13
N LEU A 108 5.91 0.45 14.24
CA LEU A 108 6.39 1.29 13.15
C LEU A 108 7.84 0.99 12.81
N SER A 109 8.67 0.66 13.80
CA SER A 109 10.06 0.29 13.60
C SER A 109 10.17 -1.06 12.88
N GLU A 110 9.42 -2.08 13.32
CA GLU A 110 9.28 -3.38 12.66
C GLU A 110 8.88 -3.23 11.19
N LEU A 111 7.79 -2.49 10.92
CA LEU A 111 7.26 -2.30 9.57
C LEU A 111 8.19 -1.48 8.65
N ARG A 112 8.94 -0.52 9.19
CA ARG A 112 9.95 0.23 8.41
C ARG A 112 11.15 -0.64 8.08
N LEU A 113 11.60 -1.47 9.02
CA LEU A 113 12.70 -2.41 8.80
C LEU A 113 12.35 -3.45 7.73
N GLU A 114 11.11 -3.94 7.69
CA GLU A 114 10.63 -4.82 6.60
C GLU A 114 10.73 -4.17 5.22
N GLN A 115 10.61 -2.83 5.17
CA GLN A 115 10.76 -2.04 3.95
C GLN A 115 12.22 -1.63 3.68
N GLY A 116 13.17 -2.03 4.53
CA GLY A 116 14.57 -1.61 4.43
C GLY A 116 14.78 -0.10 4.66
N ILE A 117 13.86 0.56 5.37
CA ILE A 117 13.96 1.97 5.78
C ILE A 117 14.56 2.00 7.18
N THR A 118 15.78 2.51 7.31
CA THR A 118 16.44 2.68 8.62
C THR A 118 15.87 3.91 9.35
N ALA A 119 15.89 3.87 10.69
CA ALA A 119 15.29 4.90 11.54
C ALA A 119 16.04 6.24 11.59
N ASP A 120 17.20 6.36 10.90
CA ASP A 120 18.09 7.52 10.95
C ASP A 120 17.88 8.48 9.76
N ALA A 121 16.65 8.96 9.57
CA ALA A 121 16.31 10.01 8.62
C ALA A 121 15.47 11.12 9.28
#